data_AF-A0A7J7XFZ1-F1
#
_entry.id   AF-A0A7J7XFZ1-F1
#
_cell.length_a   1.000
_cell.length_b   1.000
_cell.length_c   1.000
_cell.angle_alpha   90.00
_cell.angle_beta   90.00
_cell.angle_gamma   90.00
#
_symmetry.space_group_name_H-M   'P 1'
#
loop_
_entity.id
_entity.type
_entity.pdbx_description
1 polymer ?
#
loop_
_entity_poly.entity_id
_entity_poly.type
_entity_poly.pdbx_seq_one_letter_code
_entity_poly.pdbx_strand_id
1 'polypeptide(L)'
;MVGAALAAVQTLLAQGMDRLGRHLRGNPSGARLRKEVYSFGEMPWDPELMQACYREAERGRGRLEQLVVPFGFLGARSLVFGAQDLAQQLMADAVATFLQLADQCLTSALDCNQAAQQLEKVRGRVLKKFQSDSGSARRRFVRGWQLCIFLPFVLSQLEPRCKAELLELEGDVLAVGSPALTIEGIYEDVIRGVLQQRIDGELKKALGTSDVSCTLDSCSEEPWDQAGADEETEAQRGTCPKQPGSCTEAQPLCPLLPPRTFRS
;
A
#
# COMPACT_ATOMS: atom_id res chain seq x y z
N MET A 1 -4.71 -16.34 -9.84
CA MET A 1 -4.58 -15.16 -10.70
C MET A 1 -3.98 -14.02 -9.90
N VAL A 2 -4.76 -13.25 -9.11
CA VAL A 2 -4.23 -12.15 -8.27
C VAL A 2 -3.06 -12.61 -7.39
N GLY A 3 -3.20 -13.72 -6.67
CA GLY A 3 -2.11 -14.23 -5.82
C GLY A 3 -0.81 -14.56 -6.58
N ALA A 4 -0.89 -14.99 -7.84
CA ALA A 4 0.31 -15.27 -8.64
C ALA A 4 0.98 -13.97 -9.13
N ALA A 5 0.19 -12.97 -9.53
CA ALA A 5 0.71 -11.65 -9.88
C ALA A 5 1.40 -10.98 -8.68
N LEU A 6 0.82 -11.08 -7.48
CA LEU A 6 1.41 -10.53 -6.25
C LEU A 6 2.71 -11.26 -5.85
N ALA A 7 2.80 -12.57 -6.07
CA ALA A 7 4.03 -13.32 -5.86
C ALA A 7 5.14 -12.89 -6.84
N ALA A 8 4.79 -12.61 -8.10
CA ALA A 8 5.73 -12.07 -9.08
C ALA A 8 6.23 -10.66 -8.66
N VAL A 9 5.33 -9.79 -8.16
CA VAL A 9 5.71 -8.48 -7.61
C VAL A 9 6.69 -8.64 -6.45
N GLN A 10 6.40 -9.52 -5.49
CA GLN A 10 7.30 -9.76 -4.35
C GLN A 10 8.70 -10.21 -4.80
N THR A 11 8.76 -11.08 -5.81
CA THR A 11 10.02 -11.59 -6.37
C THR A 11 10.82 -10.46 -7.03
N LEU A 12 10.16 -9.68 -7.88
CA LEU A 12 10.77 -8.56 -8.59
C LEU A 12 11.26 -7.47 -7.61
N LEU A 13 10.44 -7.14 -6.61
CA LEU A 13 10.80 -6.21 -5.54
C LEU A 13 12.04 -6.67 -4.77
N ALA A 14 12.07 -7.95 -4.35
CA ALA A 14 13.22 -8.52 -3.65
C ALA A 14 14.50 -8.43 -4.49
N GLN A 15 14.42 -8.79 -5.78
CA GLN A 15 15.55 -8.69 -6.71
C GLN A 15 16.05 -7.24 -6.89
N GLY A 16 15.14 -6.27 -6.95
CA GLY A 16 15.47 -4.85 -7.02
C GLY A 16 16.24 -4.37 -5.79
N MET A 17 15.76 -4.72 -4.58
CA MET A 17 16.44 -4.40 -3.32
C MET A 17 17.81 -5.10 -3.22
N ASP A 18 17.91 -6.37 -3.62
CA ASP A 18 19.15 -7.14 -3.62
C ASP A 18 20.19 -6.54 -4.60
N ARG A 19 19.73 -6.02 -5.74
CA ARG A 19 20.59 -5.30 -6.71
C ARG A 19 21.13 -4.01 -6.12
N LEU A 20 20.32 -3.22 -5.41
CA LEU A 20 20.77 -2.00 -4.73
C LEU A 20 21.82 -2.32 -3.64
N GLY A 21 21.54 -3.30 -2.79
CA GLY A 21 22.46 -3.72 -1.73
C GLY A 21 23.82 -4.19 -2.27
N ARG A 22 23.82 -4.97 -3.36
CA ARG A 22 25.07 -5.38 -4.04
C ARG A 22 25.83 -4.21 -4.65
N HIS A 23 25.14 -3.28 -5.30
CA HIS A 23 25.80 -2.10 -5.86
C HIS A 23 26.47 -1.28 -4.78
N LEU A 24 25.79 -1.05 -3.65
CA LEU A 24 26.33 -0.31 -2.52
C LEU A 24 27.59 -0.97 -1.94
N ARG A 25 27.58 -2.29 -1.73
CA ARG A 25 28.78 -3.05 -1.26
C ARG A 25 29.96 -2.94 -2.23
N GLY A 26 29.68 -2.80 -3.53
CA GLY A 26 30.70 -2.62 -4.56
C GLY A 26 31.39 -1.26 -4.55
N ASN A 27 31.11 -0.39 -3.57
CA ASN A 27 31.61 0.98 -3.44
C ASN A 27 31.53 1.76 -4.78
N PRO A 28 30.31 1.97 -5.31
CA PRO A 28 30.12 2.57 -6.61
C PRO A 28 30.37 4.07 -6.54
N SER A 29 30.67 4.70 -7.68
CA SER A 29 30.63 6.16 -7.74
C SER A 29 29.24 6.68 -7.39
N GLY A 30 29.15 7.86 -6.77
CA GLY A 30 27.85 8.44 -6.37
C GLY A 30 26.89 8.61 -7.56
N ALA A 31 27.41 8.89 -8.77
CA ALA A 31 26.60 8.94 -9.98
C ALA A 31 26.00 7.58 -10.36
N ARG A 32 26.78 6.50 -10.23
CA ARG A 32 26.30 5.14 -10.48
C ARG A 32 25.26 4.72 -9.45
N LEU A 33 25.48 5.02 -8.17
CA LEU A 33 24.49 4.73 -7.12
C LEU A 33 23.17 5.45 -7.34
N ARG A 34 23.22 6.76 -7.67
CA ARG A 34 22.00 7.53 -7.97
C ARG A 34 21.21 6.96 -9.15
N LYS A 35 21.90 6.50 -10.19
CA LYS A 35 21.25 5.84 -11.35
C LYS A 35 20.55 4.55 -10.93
N GLU A 36 21.17 3.75 -10.07
CA GLU A 36 20.59 2.52 -9.55
C GLU A 36 19.35 2.79 -8.69
N VAL A 37 19.42 3.79 -7.80
CA VAL A 37 18.27 4.22 -6.97
C VAL A 37 17.13 4.72 -7.84
N TYR A 38 17.42 5.53 -8.87
CA TYR A 38 16.42 6.00 -9.82
C TYR A 38 15.76 4.83 -10.57
N SER A 39 16.57 3.91 -11.10
CA SER A 39 16.07 2.70 -11.78
C SER A 39 15.18 1.85 -10.87
N PHE A 40 15.49 1.75 -9.57
CA PHE A 40 14.64 1.07 -8.59
C PHE A 40 13.32 1.82 -8.35
N GLY A 41 13.37 3.15 -8.25
CA GLY A 41 12.20 4.02 -8.10
C GLY A 41 11.20 3.89 -9.25
N GLU A 42 11.70 3.72 -10.48
CA GLU A 42 10.88 3.63 -11.69
C GLU A 42 10.34 2.22 -11.98
N MET A 43 10.74 1.19 -11.22
CA MET A 43 10.28 -0.20 -11.44
C MET A 43 8.76 -0.38 -11.60
N PRO A 44 7.88 0.33 -10.85
CA PRO A 44 6.43 0.18 -11.03
C PRO A 44 5.92 0.65 -12.40
N TRP A 45 6.66 1.56 -13.06
CA TRP A 45 6.29 2.16 -14.34
C TRP A 45 7.11 1.60 -15.51
N ASP A 46 8.07 0.71 -15.24
CA ASP A 46 8.83 0.01 -16.24
C ASP A 46 7.99 -1.14 -16.84
N PRO A 47 7.56 -1.04 -18.11
CA PRO A 47 6.69 -2.03 -18.73
C PRO A 47 7.38 -3.37 -18.92
N GLU A 48 8.70 -3.42 -19.10
CA GLU A 48 9.44 -4.66 -19.30
C GLU A 48 9.54 -5.45 -18.00
N LEU A 49 9.85 -4.77 -16.90
CA LEU A 49 9.92 -5.38 -15.58
C LEU A 49 8.55 -5.84 -15.10
N MET A 50 7.52 -5.00 -15.24
CA MET A 50 6.17 -5.33 -14.79
C MET A 50 5.47 -6.38 -15.66
N GLN A 51 5.94 -6.63 -16.88
CA GLN A 51 5.33 -7.58 -17.81
C GLN A 51 5.17 -8.99 -17.23
N ALA A 52 6.12 -9.46 -16.42
CA ALA A 52 6.03 -10.76 -15.77
C ALA A 52 4.82 -10.81 -14.82
N CYS A 53 4.63 -9.77 -14.01
CA CYS A 53 3.49 -9.63 -13.09
C CYS A 53 2.17 -9.58 -13.86
N TYR A 54 2.12 -8.83 -14.96
CA TYR A 54 0.91 -8.70 -15.77
C TYR A 54 0.50 -10.00 -16.48
N ARG A 55 1.48 -10.79 -16.94
CA ARG A 55 1.23 -12.10 -17.53
C ARG A 55 0.63 -13.08 -16.53
N GLU A 56 1.00 -13.03 -15.25
CA GLU A 56 0.39 -13.87 -14.22
C GLU A 56 -1.10 -13.55 -13.99
N ALA A 57 -1.49 -12.29 -14.16
CA ALA A 57 -2.89 -11.90 -14.17
C ALA A 57 -3.61 -12.46 -15.42
N GLU A 58 -3.01 -12.32 -16.61
CA GLU A 58 -3.63 -12.78 -17.86
C GLU A 58 -3.87 -14.30 -17.89
N ARG A 59 -2.97 -15.10 -17.29
CA ARG A 59 -3.12 -16.57 -17.20
C ARG A 59 -4.43 -17.03 -16.55
N GLY A 60 -5.08 -16.18 -15.76
CA GLY A 60 -6.37 -16.48 -15.14
C GLY A 60 -7.58 -16.27 -16.04
N ARG A 61 -7.43 -15.57 -17.17
CA ARG A 61 -8.53 -15.07 -17.97
C ARG A 61 -9.49 -16.15 -18.46
N GLY A 62 -8.99 -17.26 -18.98
CA GLY A 62 -9.85 -18.35 -19.48
C GLY A 62 -10.78 -18.94 -18.40
N ARG A 63 -10.35 -18.96 -17.12
CA ARG A 63 -11.22 -19.38 -16.01
C ARG A 63 -12.27 -18.32 -15.67
N LEU A 64 -12.01 -17.05 -15.94
CA LEU A 64 -13.00 -15.98 -15.74
C LEU A 64 -14.05 -15.99 -16.85
N GLU A 65 -13.66 -16.33 -18.08
CA GLU A 65 -14.59 -16.45 -19.21
C GLU A 65 -15.60 -17.59 -18.99
N GLN A 66 -15.26 -18.60 -18.19
CA GLN A 66 -16.19 -19.65 -17.77
C GLN A 66 -17.33 -19.14 -16.87
N LEU A 67 -17.22 -17.93 -16.31
CA LEU A 67 -18.27 -17.33 -15.47
C LEU A 67 -19.43 -16.73 -16.29
N VAL A 68 -19.30 -16.64 -17.63
CA VAL A 68 -20.36 -16.14 -18.52
C VAL A 68 -21.59 -17.04 -18.44
N VAL A 69 -21.44 -18.36 -18.54
CA VAL A 69 -22.57 -19.30 -18.52
C VAL A 69 -23.33 -19.30 -17.19
N PRO A 70 -22.69 -19.42 -16.02
CA PRO A 70 -23.41 -19.46 -14.74
C PRO A 70 -23.90 -18.10 -14.25
N PHE A 71 -23.23 -17.00 -14.58
CA PHE A 71 -23.49 -15.69 -13.96
C PHE A 71 -23.69 -14.54 -14.96
N GLY A 72 -23.60 -14.77 -16.27
CA GLY A 72 -23.66 -13.70 -17.27
C GLY A 72 -22.46 -12.74 -17.21
N PHE A 73 -21.36 -13.13 -16.57
CA PHE A 73 -20.24 -12.21 -16.31
C PHE A 73 -19.38 -11.97 -17.56
N LEU A 74 -19.51 -10.78 -18.16
CA LEU A 74 -18.72 -10.35 -19.33
C LEU A 74 -17.46 -9.53 -18.97
N GLY A 75 -17.20 -9.31 -17.68
CA GLY A 75 -16.14 -8.41 -17.18
C GLY A 75 -14.74 -9.03 -17.06
N ALA A 76 -14.46 -10.17 -17.70
CA ALA A 76 -13.20 -10.90 -17.53
C ALA A 76 -11.95 -10.04 -17.80
N ARG A 77 -11.99 -9.24 -18.88
CA ARG A 77 -10.89 -8.32 -19.24
C ARG A 77 -10.69 -7.23 -18.18
N SER A 78 -11.77 -6.62 -17.71
CA SER A 78 -11.72 -5.58 -16.68
C SER A 78 -11.17 -6.11 -15.36
N LEU A 79 -11.50 -7.36 -15.00
CA LEU A 79 -10.98 -8.02 -13.81
C LEU A 79 -9.47 -8.30 -13.94
N VAL A 80 -9.00 -8.75 -15.10
CA VAL A 80 -7.57 -8.90 -15.36
C VAL A 80 -6.84 -7.56 -15.25
N PHE A 81 -7.36 -6.50 -15.87
CA PHE A 81 -6.78 -5.16 -15.76
C PHE A 81 -6.76 -4.65 -14.32
N GLY A 82 -7.83 -4.86 -13.55
CA GLY A 82 -7.82 -4.52 -12.13
C GLY A 82 -6.75 -5.30 -11.33
N ALA A 83 -6.47 -6.54 -11.70
CA ALA A 83 -5.42 -7.33 -11.05
C ALA A 83 -4.01 -6.84 -11.43
N GLN A 84 -3.82 -6.37 -12.66
CA GLN A 84 -2.58 -5.76 -13.13
C GLN A 84 -2.32 -4.41 -12.45
N ASP A 85 -3.35 -3.56 -12.39
CA ASP A 85 -3.33 -2.28 -11.68
C ASP A 85 -3.00 -2.46 -10.20
N LEU A 86 -3.65 -3.42 -9.52
CA LEU A 86 -3.33 -3.74 -8.13
C LEU A 86 -1.87 -4.19 -7.93
N ALA A 87 -1.34 -5.00 -8.86
CA ALA A 87 0.05 -5.45 -8.80
C ALA A 87 1.03 -4.28 -8.93
N GLN A 88 0.75 -3.35 -9.84
CA GLN A 88 1.53 -2.13 -10.05
C GLN A 88 1.46 -1.18 -8.87
N GLN A 89 0.27 -0.94 -8.32
CA GLN A 89 0.10 -0.11 -7.13
C GLN A 89 0.89 -0.66 -5.94
N LEU A 90 0.81 -1.97 -5.68
CA LEU A 90 1.55 -2.60 -4.59
C LEU A 90 3.08 -2.58 -4.81
N MET A 91 3.54 -2.62 -6.06
CA MET A 91 4.95 -2.39 -6.39
C MET A 91 5.35 -0.95 -6.05
N ALA A 92 4.56 0.04 -6.46
CA ALA A 92 4.80 1.45 -6.19
C ALA A 92 4.84 1.75 -4.70
N ASP A 93 3.86 1.27 -3.93
CA ASP A 93 3.79 1.44 -2.48
C ASP A 93 5.02 0.84 -1.78
N ALA A 94 5.47 -0.34 -2.22
CA ALA A 94 6.61 -1.02 -1.64
C ALA A 94 7.95 -0.35 -1.97
N VAL A 95 8.12 0.11 -3.22
CA VAL A 95 9.29 0.89 -3.64
C VAL A 95 9.36 2.21 -2.87
N ALA A 96 8.24 2.93 -2.76
CA ALA A 96 8.16 4.17 -1.98
C ALA A 96 8.52 3.93 -0.50
N THR A 97 7.96 2.87 0.10
CA THR A 97 8.28 2.46 1.47
C THR A 97 9.77 2.17 1.64
N PHE A 98 10.37 1.42 0.71
CA PHE A 98 11.80 1.12 0.75
C PHE A 98 12.65 2.39 0.69
N LEU A 99 12.38 3.28 -0.27
CA LEU A 99 13.12 4.53 -0.43
C LEU A 99 13.01 5.43 0.79
N GLN A 100 11.81 5.55 1.37
CA GLN A 100 11.58 6.33 2.58
C GLN A 100 12.35 5.76 3.78
N LEU A 101 12.29 4.45 4.00
CA LEU A 101 13.02 3.82 5.10
C LEU A 101 14.53 3.85 4.89
N ALA A 102 15.00 3.72 3.64
CA ALA A 102 16.41 3.85 3.31
C ALA A 102 16.93 5.26 3.61
N ASP A 103 16.20 6.30 3.22
CA ASP A 103 16.54 7.70 3.51
C ASP A 103 16.69 7.96 5.01
N GLN A 104 15.80 7.39 5.83
CA GLN A 104 15.86 7.50 7.29
C GLN A 104 17.04 6.76 7.94
N CYS A 105 17.48 5.64 7.36
CA CYS A 105 18.46 4.75 7.99
C CYS A 105 19.88 4.95 7.44
N LEU A 106 20.04 5.62 6.30
CA LEU A 106 21.33 5.86 5.67
C LEU A 106 21.86 7.24 6.05
N THR A 107 22.97 7.28 6.79
CA THR A 107 23.64 8.54 7.17
C THR A 107 25.02 8.63 6.52
N SER A 108 25.54 9.86 6.39
CA SER A 108 26.86 10.12 5.83
C SER A 108 28.01 9.54 6.66
N ALA A 109 27.74 9.10 7.89
CA ALA A 109 28.72 8.49 8.78
C ALA A 109 28.95 6.98 8.50
N LEU A 110 28.05 6.33 7.76
CA LEU A 110 28.14 4.90 7.48
C LEU A 110 29.10 4.63 6.32
N ASP A 111 29.93 3.61 6.48
CA ASP A 111 30.65 3.03 5.34
C ASP A 111 29.70 2.20 4.43
N CYS A 112 30.19 1.80 3.26
CA CYS A 112 29.38 1.05 2.28
C CYS A 112 28.86 -0.30 2.81
N ASN A 113 29.61 -0.98 3.67
CA ASN A 113 29.19 -2.26 4.24
C ASN A 113 28.13 -2.07 5.32
N GLN A 114 28.33 -1.09 6.21
CA GLN A 114 27.36 -0.71 7.25
C GLN A 114 26.05 -0.22 6.61
N ALA A 115 26.15 0.64 5.60
CA ALA A 115 25.00 1.11 4.82
C ALA A 115 24.25 -0.05 4.15
N ALA A 116 24.98 -1.01 3.56
CA ALA A 116 24.36 -2.20 2.99
C ALA A 116 23.69 -3.10 4.05
N GLN A 117 24.24 -3.21 5.26
CA GLN A 117 23.59 -3.91 6.37
C GLN A 117 22.28 -3.22 6.80
N GLN A 118 22.24 -1.88 6.81
CA GLN A 118 21.00 -1.16 7.06
C GLN A 118 19.96 -1.43 5.97
N LEU A 119 20.36 -1.45 4.69
CA LEU A 119 19.45 -1.79 3.60
C LEU A 119 18.88 -3.22 3.69
N GLU A 120 19.63 -4.20 4.20
CA GLU A 120 19.10 -5.55 4.44
C GLU A 120 18.01 -5.56 5.53
N LYS A 121 18.18 -4.75 6.59
CA LYS A 121 17.14 -4.57 7.62
C LYS A 121 15.90 -3.91 7.04
N VAL A 122 16.08 -2.86 6.23
CA VAL A 122 14.98 -2.18 5.53
C VAL A 122 14.25 -3.15 4.60
N ARG A 123 14.98 -3.95 3.81
CA ARG A 123 14.45 -4.99 2.94
C ARG A 123 13.54 -5.96 3.70
N GLY A 124 13.99 -6.47 4.85
CA GLY A 124 13.19 -7.34 5.71
C GLY A 124 11.87 -6.71 6.16
N ARG A 125 11.92 -5.43 6.57
CA ARG A 125 10.72 -4.66 6.96
C ARG A 125 9.76 -4.46 5.80
N VAL A 126 10.27 -4.08 4.63
CA VAL A 126 9.47 -3.85 3.42
C VAL A 126 8.80 -5.12 2.96
N LEU A 127 9.50 -6.27 2.92
CA LEU A 127 8.89 -7.54 2.52
C LEU A 127 7.82 -8.01 3.50
N LYS A 128 8.01 -7.80 4.81
CA LYS A 128 7.00 -8.11 5.82
C LYS A 128 5.75 -7.22 5.65
N LYS A 129 5.94 -5.92 5.43
CA LYS A 129 4.84 -4.98 5.16
C LYS A 129 4.11 -5.33 3.86
N PHE A 130 4.84 -5.61 2.80
CA PHE A 130 4.27 -6.04 1.51
C PHE A 130 3.39 -7.29 1.67
N GLN A 131 3.81 -8.29 2.43
CA GLN A 131 3.00 -9.49 2.67
C GLN A 131 1.66 -9.17 3.36
N SER A 132 1.70 -8.32 4.38
CA SER A 132 0.48 -7.85 5.07
C SER A 132 -0.44 -7.04 4.14
N ASP A 133 0.12 -6.05 3.46
CA ASP A 133 -0.63 -5.13 2.60
C ASP A 133 -1.22 -5.87 1.40
N SER A 134 -0.43 -6.74 0.75
CA SER A 134 -0.86 -7.56 -0.38
C SER A 134 -1.94 -8.58 0.00
N GLY A 135 -1.87 -9.16 1.21
CA GLY A 135 -2.92 -10.03 1.75
C GLY A 135 -4.24 -9.29 1.93
N SER A 136 -4.20 -8.11 2.54
CA SER A 136 -5.37 -7.25 2.76
C SER A 136 -5.96 -6.75 1.44
N ALA A 137 -5.11 -6.30 0.51
CA ALA A 137 -5.53 -5.80 -0.79
C ALA A 137 -6.12 -6.91 -1.66
N ARG A 138 -5.53 -8.12 -1.66
CA ARG A 138 -6.10 -9.31 -2.33
C ARG A 138 -7.49 -9.64 -1.79
N ARG A 139 -7.69 -9.60 -0.47
CA ARG A 139 -9.00 -9.88 0.14
C ARG A 139 -10.03 -8.86 -0.32
N ARG A 140 -9.70 -7.56 -0.27
CA ARG A 140 -10.58 -6.47 -0.74
C ARG A 140 -10.90 -6.60 -2.23
N PHE A 141 -9.89 -6.90 -3.04
CA PHE A 141 -10.04 -7.08 -4.49
C PHE A 141 -11.00 -8.22 -4.83
N VAL A 142 -10.77 -9.41 -4.26
CA VAL A 142 -11.63 -10.57 -4.53
C VAL A 142 -13.05 -10.33 -4.02
N ARG A 143 -13.20 -9.73 -2.82
CA ARG A 143 -14.51 -9.35 -2.26
C ARG A 143 -15.28 -8.43 -3.19
N GLY A 144 -14.65 -7.36 -3.68
CA GLY A 144 -15.27 -6.41 -4.60
C GLY A 144 -15.74 -7.07 -5.88
N TRP A 145 -14.88 -7.86 -6.53
CA TRP A 145 -15.23 -8.55 -7.77
C TRP A 145 -16.29 -9.63 -7.60
N GLN A 146 -16.29 -10.37 -6.49
CA GLN A 146 -17.37 -11.32 -6.18
C GLN A 146 -18.71 -10.61 -6.07
N LEU A 147 -18.75 -9.43 -5.43
CA LEU A 147 -19.97 -8.64 -5.36
C LEU A 147 -20.40 -8.16 -6.75
N CYS A 148 -19.48 -7.66 -7.57
CA CYS A 148 -19.77 -7.24 -8.95
C CYS A 148 -20.29 -8.38 -9.83
N ILE A 149 -19.87 -9.62 -9.59
CA ILE A 149 -20.34 -10.80 -10.32
C ILE A 149 -21.70 -11.25 -9.82
N PHE A 150 -21.87 -11.42 -8.50
CA PHE A 150 -23.04 -12.08 -7.95
C PHE A 150 -24.25 -11.16 -7.79
N LEU A 151 -24.05 -9.87 -7.52
CA LEU A 151 -25.18 -8.95 -7.31
C LEU A 151 -26.12 -8.87 -8.52
N PRO A 152 -25.66 -8.53 -9.74
CA PRO A 152 -26.57 -8.46 -10.89
C PRO A 152 -27.23 -9.82 -11.19
N PHE A 153 -26.49 -10.91 -11.01
CA PHE A 153 -27.04 -12.26 -11.15
C PHE A 153 -28.19 -12.51 -10.16
N VAL A 154 -27.99 -12.28 -8.86
CA VAL A 154 -29.02 -12.53 -7.84
C VAL A 154 -30.24 -11.64 -8.04
N LEU A 155 -30.05 -10.35 -8.36
CA LEU A 155 -31.16 -9.45 -8.65
C LEU A 155 -32.00 -9.97 -9.83
N SER A 156 -31.37 -10.40 -10.92
CA SER A 156 -32.09 -10.94 -12.09
C SER A 156 -32.91 -12.20 -11.77
N GLN A 157 -32.44 -13.03 -10.84
CA GLN A 157 -33.12 -14.26 -10.45
C GLN A 157 -34.28 -14.02 -9.48
N LEU A 158 -34.23 -12.93 -8.72
CA LEU A 158 -35.25 -12.57 -7.74
C LEU A 158 -36.29 -11.58 -8.27
N GLU A 159 -35.96 -10.80 -9.31
CA GLU A 159 -36.88 -9.82 -9.91
C GLU A 159 -38.28 -10.42 -10.20
N PRO A 160 -38.42 -11.61 -10.83
CA PRO A 160 -39.75 -12.15 -11.16
C PRO A 160 -40.62 -12.46 -9.94
N ARG A 161 -40.01 -12.66 -8.77
CA ARG A 161 -40.71 -13.02 -7.52
C ARG A 161 -41.02 -11.79 -6.68
N CYS A 162 -40.11 -10.82 -6.65
CA CYS A 162 -40.22 -9.68 -5.74
C CYS A 162 -40.91 -8.47 -6.37
N LYS A 163 -41.07 -8.41 -7.70
CA LYS A 163 -41.56 -7.20 -8.40
C LYS A 163 -42.95 -6.73 -7.93
N ALA A 164 -43.89 -7.65 -7.70
CA ALA A 164 -45.22 -7.29 -7.23
C ALA A 164 -45.19 -6.75 -5.80
N GLU A 165 -44.49 -7.42 -4.90
CA GLU A 165 -44.34 -7.02 -3.49
C GLU A 165 -43.65 -5.66 -3.37
N LEU A 166 -42.61 -5.39 -4.17
CA LEU A 166 -41.90 -4.11 -4.18
C LEU A 166 -42.81 -2.94 -4.60
N LEU A 167 -43.70 -3.15 -5.57
CA LEU A 167 -44.66 -2.12 -6.00
C LEU A 167 -45.70 -1.80 -4.90
N GLU A 168 -46.09 -2.79 -4.10
CA GLU A 168 -47.00 -2.56 -2.96
C GLU A 168 -46.36 -1.71 -1.86
N LEU A 169 -45.05 -1.86 -1.65
CA LEU A 169 -44.27 -1.11 -0.67
C LEU A 169 -43.87 0.31 -1.14
N GLU A 170 -44.01 0.60 -2.43
CA GLU A 170 -43.55 1.86 -3.03
C GLU A 170 -44.27 3.08 -2.42
N GLY A 171 -45.58 2.96 -2.19
CA GLY A 171 -46.39 4.02 -1.57
C GLY A 171 -45.92 4.37 -0.15
N ASP A 172 -45.54 3.36 0.64
CA ASP A 172 -45.07 3.54 2.02
C ASP A 172 -43.69 4.19 2.06
N VAL A 173 -42.78 3.81 1.15
CA VAL A 173 -41.45 4.42 1.04
C VAL A 173 -41.56 5.88 0.59
N LEU A 174 -42.40 6.18 -0.39
CA LEU A 174 -42.64 7.56 -0.87
C LEU A 174 -43.28 8.45 0.21
N ALA A 175 -44.15 7.89 1.05
CA ALA A 175 -44.81 8.63 2.12
C ALA A 175 -43.88 9.00 3.29
N VAL A 176 -42.81 8.21 3.52
CA VAL A 176 -41.89 8.36 4.66
C VAL A 176 -40.52 8.91 4.26
N GLY A 177 -40.16 8.85 2.97
CA GLY A 177 -38.79 8.98 2.50
C GLY A 177 -38.36 10.33 1.93
N SER A 178 -37.03 10.50 1.84
CA SER A 178 -36.37 11.48 0.97
C SER A 178 -36.52 11.05 -0.49
N PRO A 179 -36.58 11.98 -1.47
CA PRO A 179 -36.54 11.65 -2.90
C PRO A 179 -35.32 10.81 -3.33
N ALA A 180 -34.29 10.72 -2.48
CA ALA A 180 -33.11 9.89 -2.70
C ALA A 180 -33.31 8.40 -2.32
N LEU A 181 -34.38 8.04 -1.59
CA LEU A 181 -34.67 6.67 -1.18
C LEU A 181 -35.72 6.06 -2.11
N THR A 182 -35.31 5.10 -2.94
CA THR A 182 -36.21 4.33 -3.81
C THR A 182 -36.38 2.92 -3.27
N ILE A 183 -37.54 2.30 -3.52
CA ILE A 183 -37.80 0.91 -3.11
C ILE A 183 -36.82 -0.05 -3.78
N GLU A 184 -36.43 0.21 -5.03
CA GLU A 184 -35.43 -0.56 -5.76
C GLU A 184 -34.04 -0.43 -5.12
N GLY A 185 -33.67 0.78 -4.69
CA GLY A 185 -32.39 1.02 -4.02
C GLY A 185 -32.31 0.31 -2.67
N ILE A 186 -33.38 0.40 -1.87
CA ILE A 186 -33.48 -0.32 -0.59
C ILE A 186 -33.39 -1.82 -0.82
N TYR A 187 -34.12 -2.35 -1.79
CA TYR A 187 -34.08 -3.76 -2.15
C TYR A 187 -32.68 -4.21 -2.57
N GLU A 188 -32.03 -3.47 -3.47
CA GLU A 188 -30.66 -3.77 -3.89
C GLU A 188 -29.70 -3.76 -2.71
N ASP A 189 -29.81 -2.81 -1.78
CA ASP A 189 -28.94 -2.70 -0.62
C ASP A 189 -29.14 -3.85 0.38
N VAL A 190 -30.38 -4.32 0.59
CA VAL A 190 -30.64 -5.53 1.39
C VAL A 190 -29.96 -6.75 0.76
N ILE A 191 -30.14 -6.96 -0.54
CA ILE A 191 -29.51 -8.08 -1.27
C ILE A 191 -27.98 -7.95 -1.23
N ARG A 192 -27.44 -6.74 -1.44
CA ARG A 192 -26.02 -6.43 -1.33
C ARG A 192 -25.48 -6.80 0.05
N GLY A 193 -26.19 -6.42 1.12
CA GLY A 193 -25.79 -6.73 2.50
C GLY A 193 -25.71 -8.23 2.77
N VAL A 194 -26.72 -9.00 2.36
CA VAL A 194 -26.73 -10.46 2.50
C VAL A 194 -25.60 -11.11 1.68
N LEU A 195 -25.41 -10.66 0.44
CA LEU A 195 -24.32 -11.15 -0.42
C LEU A 195 -22.95 -10.87 0.18
N GLN A 196 -22.73 -9.67 0.71
CA GLN A 196 -21.47 -9.31 1.36
C GLN A 196 -21.16 -10.21 2.56
N GLN A 197 -22.15 -10.47 3.43
CA GLN A 197 -21.97 -11.39 4.55
C GLN A 197 -21.58 -12.80 4.08
N ARG A 198 -22.25 -13.31 3.03
CA ARG A 198 -21.93 -14.63 2.48
C ARG A 198 -20.54 -14.66 1.87
N ILE A 199 -20.18 -13.65 1.09
CA ILE A 199 -18.85 -13.49 0.48
C ILE A 199 -17.76 -13.46 1.56
N ASP A 200 -17.95 -12.65 2.60
CA ASP A 200 -16.97 -12.51 3.68
C ASP A 200 -16.78 -13.84 4.45
N GLY A 201 -17.88 -14.57 4.66
CA GLY A 201 -17.84 -15.92 5.24
C GLY A 201 -17.05 -16.92 4.40
N GLU A 202 -17.28 -16.96 3.07
CA GLU A 202 -16.55 -17.87 2.18
C GLU A 202 -15.08 -17.45 1.99
N LEU A 203 -14.77 -16.15 1.96
CA LEU A 203 -13.39 -15.66 1.91
C LEU A 203 -12.62 -16.00 3.17
N LYS A 204 -13.25 -15.95 4.35
CA LYS A 204 -12.62 -16.38 5.61
C LYS A 204 -12.25 -17.86 5.57
N LYS A 205 -13.10 -18.72 5.00
CA LYS A 205 -12.82 -20.16 4.83
C LYS A 205 -11.70 -20.40 3.80
N ALA A 206 -11.74 -19.72 2.66
CA ALA A 206 -10.81 -19.97 1.55
C ALA A 206 -9.41 -19.37 1.74
N LEU A 207 -9.31 -18.21 2.40
CA LEU A 207 -8.04 -17.50 2.63
C LEU A 207 -7.50 -17.65 4.05
N GLY A 208 -8.24 -18.34 4.93
CA GLY A 208 -7.94 -18.44 6.36
C GLY A 208 -8.21 -17.14 7.13
N THR A 209 -8.20 -17.26 8.46
CA THR A 209 -8.10 -16.15 9.42
C THR A 209 -6.68 -15.61 9.40
N SER A 210 -6.35 -14.78 8.40
CA SER A 210 -5.21 -13.88 8.58
C SER A 210 -5.66 -12.83 9.59
N ASP A 211 -5.20 -12.94 10.84
CA ASP A 211 -5.52 -12.01 11.92
C ASP A 211 -5.26 -10.58 11.48
N VAL A 212 -6.35 -9.83 11.30
CA VAL A 212 -6.32 -8.38 11.19
C VAL A 212 -6.30 -7.85 12.61
N SER A 213 -5.14 -7.97 13.25
CA SER A 213 -4.73 -7.05 14.30
C SER A 213 -3.21 -6.93 14.25
N CYS A 214 -2.70 -6.19 13.28
CA CYS A 214 -1.52 -5.40 13.60
C CYS A 214 -2.02 -4.28 14.51
N THR A 215 -2.19 -4.59 15.80
CA THR A 215 -2.08 -3.55 16.82
C THR A 215 -0.73 -2.90 16.56
N LEU A 216 -0.78 -1.59 16.32
CA LEU A 216 0.36 -0.73 16.22
C LEU A 216 0.98 -0.74 17.63
N ASP A 217 1.74 -1.79 17.93
CA ASP A 217 2.53 -1.84 19.15
C ASP A 217 3.54 -0.71 19.01
N SER A 218 3.52 0.19 19.99
CA SER A 218 4.32 1.40 20.06
C SER A 218 5.69 1.18 19.44
N CYS A 219 6.11 2.11 18.58
CA CYS A 219 7.53 2.37 18.39
C CYS A 219 8.11 2.75 19.75
N SER A 220 8.55 1.77 20.53
CA SER A 220 9.55 1.99 21.55
C SER A 220 10.82 2.30 20.80
N GLU A 221 11.15 3.59 20.73
CA GLU A 221 12.50 4.03 20.49
C GLU A 221 13.35 3.47 21.63
N GLU A 222 14.01 2.34 21.40
CA GLU A 222 15.16 1.99 22.24
C GLU A 222 16.32 2.89 21.81
N PRO A 223 16.87 3.71 22.72
CA PRO A 223 18.04 4.52 22.46
C PRO A 223 19.21 3.62 22.08
N TRP A 224 19.84 3.97 20.97
CA TRP A 224 21.00 3.29 20.43
C TRP A 224 22.10 3.12 21.50
N ASP A 225 22.41 1.89 21.88
CA ASP A 225 23.55 1.57 22.74
C ASP A 225 24.86 1.93 22.01
N GLN A 226 25.51 3.01 22.45
CA GLN A 226 26.93 3.24 22.19
C GLN A 226 27.74 2.50 23.25
N ALA A 227 28.21 1.31 22.90
CA ALA A 227 29.19 0.59 23.71
C ALA A 227 30.61 0.90 23.23
N GLY A 228 31.35 1.64 24.06
CA GLY A 228 32.77 1.40 24.32
C GLY A 228 33.79 2.35 23.67
N ALA A 229 34.31 3.29 24.47
CA ALA A 229 35.74 3.36 24.83
C ALA A 229 35.99 4.51 25.82
N ASP A 230 36.16 4.17 27.10
CA ASP A 230 36.89 5.01 28.06
C ASP A 230 38.40 4.79 27.84
N GLU A 231 39.20 5.85 27.82
CA GLU A 231 40.29 6.02 28.80
C GLU A 231 40.93 7.42 28.76
N GLU A 232 41.29 7.85 29.96
CA GLU A 232 41.85 9.11 30.48
C GLU A 232 42.99 9.79 29.69
N THR A 233 43.05 11.13 29.78
CA THR A 233 44.17 11.78 30.50
C THR A 233 43.89 13.26 30.82
N GLU A 234 43.90 13.58 32.11
CA GLU A 234 43.96 14.94 32.65
C GLU A 234 45.34 15.58 32.42
N ALA A 235 45.38 16.88 32.05
CA ALA A 235 46.43 17.80 32.49
C ALA A 235 46.05 19.29 32.35
N GLN A 236 45.97 19.94 33.52
CA GLN A 236 46.56 21.24 33.87
C GLN A 236 45.92 22.58 33.38
N ARG A 237 45.09 23.13 34.28
CA ARG A 237 45.28 24.38 35.06
C ARG A 237 45.82 25.64 34.31
N GLY A 238 44.96 26.67 34.19
CA GLY A 238 45.37 28.04 33.86
C GLY A 238 44.25 29.11 33.89
N THR A 239 43.96 29.62 35.09
CA THR A 239 43.67 31.04 35.46
C THR A 239 42.67 31.90 34.65
N CYS A 240 41.55 32.24 35.31
CA CYS A 240 40.58 33.34 35.04
C CYS A 240 41.20 34.75 35.31
N PRO A 241 40.68 35.91 34.82
CA PRO A 241 39.33 36.38 35.25
C PRO A 241 38.52 37.39 34.38
N LYS A 242 37.21 37.49 34.71
CA LYS A 242 36.30 38.68 34.74
C LYS A 242 35.93 39.36 33.39
N GLN A 243 34.72 39.84 33.06
CA GLN A 243 33.34 39.92 33.62
C GLN A 243 32.45 40.62 32.51
N PRO A 244 31.24 41.19 32.72
CA PRO A 244 29.89 40.63 32.59
C PRO A 244 28.94 41.32 31.54
N GLY A 245 27.69 40.83 31.43
CA GLY A 245 26.51 41.52 30.84
C GLY A 245 26.10 41.00 29.46
N SER A 246 24.84 40.84 29.07
CA SER A 246 23.52 41.24 29.60
C SER A 246 22.43 40.38 28.95
N CYS A 247 21.35 40.07 29.68
CA CYS A 247 20.09 39.60 29.10
C CYS A 247 19.52 40.59 28.09
N THR A 248 18.90 40.15 26.98
CA THR A 248 17.64 40.72 26.42
C THR A 248 17.06 39.80 25.33
N GLU A 249 15.80 39.45 25.57
CA GLU A 249 14.65 39.10 24.71
C GLU A 249 14.72 38.28 23.40
N ALA A 250 13.70 37.42 23.33
CA ALA A 250 13.20 36.69 22.19
C ALA A 250 12.44 37.57 21.19
N GLN A 251 12.50 37.23 19.89
CA GLN A 251 11.32 36.92 19.05
C GLN A 251 11.74 36.48 17.63
N PRO A 252 10.89 35.69 16.92
CA PRO A 252 11.24 35.00 15.69
C PRO A 252 10.87 35.82 14.43
N LEU A 253 11.69 35.72 13.38
CA LEU A 253 11.39 36.30 12.06
C LEU A 253 11.07 35.20 11.05
N CYS A 254 9.78 35.01 10.76
CA CYS A 254 9.30 34.39 9.52
C CYS A 254 9.32 35.43 8.38
N PRO A 255 9.78 35.11 7.16
CA PRO A 255 9.53 35.96 6.00
C PRO A 255 8.16 35.66 5.38
N LEU A 256 7.38 36.71 5.14
CA LEU A 256 6.14 36.72 4.36
C LEU A 256 6.42 36.54 2.86
N LEU A 257 5.62 35.71 2.18
CA LEU A 257 5.56 35.57 0.71
C LEU A 257 4.75 36.71 0.07
N PRO A 258 5.08 37.17 -1.15
CA PRO A 258 4.33 38.22 -1.84
C PRO A 258 3.08 37.69 -2.58
N PRO A 259 2.08 38.56 -2.84
CA PRO A 259 0.79 38.16 -3.40
C PRO A 259 0.84 37.94 -4.93
N ARG A 260 0.15 36.89 -5.40
CA ARG A 260 -0.11 36.63 -6.83
C ARG A 260 -1.30 37.46 -7.31
N THR A 261 -1.09 38.24 -8.36
CA THR A 261 -2.15 38.90 -9.12
C THR A 261 -2.74 37.92 -10.13
N PHE A 262 -4.05 37.66 -10.03
CA PHE A 262 -4.85 37.05 -11.10
C PHE A 262 -5.33 38.16 -12.04
N ARG A 263 -5.11 38.00 -13.35
CA ARG A 263 -5.81 38.76 -14.39
C ARG A 263 -6.83 37.82 -15.05
N SER A 264 -8.06 38.32 -15.15
CA SER A 264 -9.17 37.77 -15.94
C SER A 264 -8.89 37.83 -17.43
#